data_AF-A0A1V5RNQ2-F1
#
_entry.id   AF-A0A1V5RNQ2-F1
#
_cell.length_a   1.000
_cell.length_b   1.000
_cell.length_c   1.000
_cell.angle_alpha   90.00
_cell.angle_beta   90.00
_cell.angle_gamma   90.00
#
_symmetry.space_group_name_H-M   'P 1'
#
loop_
_entity.id
_entity.type
_entity.pdbx_description
1 polymer ?
#
loop_
_entity_poly.entity_id
_entity_poly.type
_entity_poly.pdbx_seq_one_letter_code
_entity_poly.pdbx_strand_id
1 'polypeptide(L)' 'MNRDIIAAVKAPRALFVRFPYGAPLGPAGERDVQRAVIRNALDLLVSAEVAGAIVESDVEWPD' A
#
# COMPACT_ATOMS: atom_id res chain seq x y z
N MET A 1 -7.71 -4.64 3.70
CA MET A 1 -8.27 -4.26 2.37
C MET A 1 -8.40 -5.52 1.50
N ASN A 2 -9.31 -5.58 0.53
CA ASN A 2 -9.44 -6.73 -0.40
C ASN A 2 -8.70 -6.43 -1.72
N ARG A 3 -7.82 -7.34 -2.15
CA ARG A 3 -7.02 -7.23 -3.37
C ARG A 3 -7.86 -7.17 -4.66
N ASP A 4 -8.98 -7.90 -4.70
CA ASP A 4 -9.86 -7.93 -5.88
C ASP A 4 -10.54 -6.58 -6.12
N ILE A 5 -10.87 -5.86 -5.04
CA ILE A 5 -11.40 -4.50 -5.13
C ILE A 5 -10.37 -3.56 -5.77
N ILE A 6 -9.09 -3.70 -5.42
CA ILE A 6 -8.01 -2.88 -5.98
C ILE A 6 -7.86 -3.14 -7.48
N ALA A 7 -7.89 -4.42 -7.89
CA ALA A 7 -7.83 -4.79 -9.30
C ALA A 7 -9.01 -4.22 -10.10
N ALA A 8 -10.22 -4.20 -9.52
CA ALA A 8 -11.42 -3.67 -10.17
C ALA A 8 -11.36 -2.15 -10.43
N VAL A 9 -10.66 -1.39 -9.59
CA VAL A 9 -10.51 0.08 -9.73
C VAL A 9 -9.53 0.45 -10.85
N LYS A 10 -8.71 -0.50 -11.35
CA LYS A 10 -7.79 -0.31 -12.48
C LYS A 10 -6.83 0.87 -12.29
N ALA A 11 -6.32 1.05 -11.08
CA ALA A 11 -5.26 2.02 -10.83
C ALA A 11 -4.01 1.67 -11.66
N PRO A 12 -3.27 2.66 -12.21
CA PRO A 12 -2.07 2.40 -13.00
C PRO A 12 -0.98 1.62 -12.25
N ARG A 13 -0.97 1.73 -10.92
CA ARG A 13 -0.14 0.98 -9.98
C ARG A 13 -0.75 1.11 -8.58
N ALA A 14 -0.63 0.08 -7.74
CA ALA A 14 -1.17 0.10 -6.39
C ALA A 14 -0.26 -0.65 -5.41
N LEU A 15 -0.04 -0.06 -4.24
CA LEU A 15 0.53 -0.75 -3.09
C LEU A 15 -0.62 -1.35 -2.26
N PHE A 16 -0.59 -2.65 -2.03
CA PHE A 16 -1.54 -3.36 -1.20
C PHE A 16 -0.99 -3.54 0.21
N VAL A 17 -1.70 -3.00 1.21
CA VAL A 17 -1.38 -3.18 2.63
C VAL A 17 -2.44 -4.06 3.31
N ARG A 18 -2.00 -4.95 4.20
CA ARG A 18 -2.88 -5.83 4.99
C ARG A 18 -3.39 -5.15 6.27
N PHE A 19 -3.80 -3.89 6.15
CA PHE A 19 -4.32 -3.09 7.27
C PHE A 19 -5.85 -3.11 7.33
N PRO A 20 -6.45 -2.79 8.51
CA PRO A 20 -7.88 -2.53 8.64
C PRO A 20 -8.37 -1.49 7.64
N TYR A 21 -9.62 -1.63 7.21
CA TYR A 21 -10.24 -0.68 6.29
C TYR A 21 -10.26 0.74 6.89
N GLY A 22 -9.96 1.74 6.06
CA GLY A 22 -9.91 3.14 6.47
C GLY A 22 -8.58 3.59 7.10
N ALA A 23 -7.64 2.67 7.32
CA ALA A 23 -6.32 2.98 7.88
C ALA A 23 -5.16 2.53 6.95
N PRO A 24 -5.09 2.99 5.68
CA PRO A 24 -4.09 2.52 4.72
C PRO A 24 -2.64 2.90 5.11
N LEU A 25 -2.45 3.85 6.01
CA LEU A 25 -1.13 4.27 6.50
C LEU A 25 -0.78 3.71 7.89
N GLY A 26 -1.60 2.81 8.44
CA GLY A 26 -1.41 2.28 9.80
C GLY A 26 -2.13 3.13 10.87
N PRO A 27 -1.87 2.86 12.17
CA PRO A 27 -2.51 3.57 13.27
C PRO A 27 -2.13 5.06 13.32
N ALA A 28 -2.97 5.85 13.99
CA ALA A 28 -2.66 7.25 14.27
C ALA A 28 -1.46 7.35 15.23
N GLY A 29 -0.54 8.26 14.96
CA GLY A 29 0.68 8.44 15.77
C GLY A 29 1.86 7.54 15.40
N GLU A 30 1.62 6.43 14.70
CA GLU A 30 2.66 5.47 14.27
C GLU A 30 3.45 5.97 13.06
N ARG A 31 4.26 6.99 13.30
CA ARG A 31 5.00 7.73 12.27
C ARG A 31 5.91 6.84 11.43
N ASP A 32 6.54 5.84 12.03
CA ASP A 32 7.48 4.99 11.31
C ASP A 32 6.75 4.03 10.36
N VAL A 33 5.62 3.46 10.79
CA VAL A 33 4.72 2.67 9.92
C VAL A 33 4.18 3.52 8.77
N GLN A 34 3.64 4.70 9.08
CA GLN A 34 3.10 5.62 8.09
C GLN A 34 4.16 5.99 7.03
N ARG A 35 5.37 6.29 7.49
CA ARG A 35 6.49 6.67 6.62
C ARG A 35 6.98 5.49 5.78
N ALA A 36 7.00 4.28 6.32
CA ALA A 36 7.35 3.07 5.58
C ALA A 36 6.36 2.83 4.42
N VAL A 37 5.05 2.89 4.69
CA VAL A 37 4.03 2.71 3.65
C VAL A 37 4.14 3.79 2.56
N ILE A 38 4.31 5.05 2.94
CA ILE A 38 4.45 6.16 1.98
C ILE A 38 5.68 5.93 1.09
N ARG A 39 6.82 5.55 1.67
CA ARG A 39 8.04 5.27 0.90
C ARG A 39 7.86 4.10 -0.05
N ASN A 40 7.31 2.98 0.41
CA ASN A 40 7.05 1.83 -0.46
C ASN A 40 6.13 2.21 -1.64
N ALA A 41 5.13 3.07 -1.42
CA ALA A 41 4.24 3.54 -2.47
C ALA A 41 4.95 4.46 -3.47
N LEU A 42 5.85 5.33 -3.00
CA LEU A 42 6.67 6.21 -3.85
C LEU A 42 7.74 5.40 -4.61
N ASP A 43 8.31 4.38 -3.99
CA ASP A 43 9.27 3.48 -4.64
C ASP A 43 8.58 2.68 -5.74
N LEU A 44 7.35 2.20 -5.51
CA LEU A 44 6.52 1.58 -6.55
C LEU A 44 6.20 2.57 -7.67
N LEU A 45 5.97 3.85 -7.34
CA LEU A 45 5.73 4.88 -8.34
C LEU A 45 6.91 5.01 -9.32
N VAL A 46 8.16 4.86 -8.87
CA VAL A 46 9.31 5.01 -9.77
C VAL A 46 9.80 3.69 -10.38
N SER A 47 9.52 2.56 -9.73
CA SER A 47 10.04 1.24 -10.14
C SER A 47 9.06 0.38 -10.94
N ALA A 48 7.76 0.66 -10.92
CA ALA A 48 6.78 -0.14 -11.66
C ALA A 48 6.95 0.03 -13.18
N GLU A 49 7.29 -1.05 -13.87
CA GLU A 49 7.43 -1.07 -15.34
C GLU A 49 6.15 -1.50 -16.08
N VAL A 50 5.20 -2.12 -15.36
CA VAL A 50 3.97 -2.68 -15.93
C VAL A 50 2.75 -1.93 -15.41
N ALA A 51 1.89 -1.49 -16.32
CA ALA A 51 0.61 -0.87 -15.96
C ALA A 51 -0.30 -1.87 -15.21
N GLY A 52 -0.94 -1.40 -14.14
CA GLY A 52 -1.78 -2.23 -13.28
C GLY A 52 -1.00 -3.06 -12.27
N ALA A 53 0.29 -2.80 -12.05
CA ALA A 53 1.08 -3.48 -11.04
C ALA A 53 0.45 -3.32 -9.64
N ILE A 54 0.19 -4.45 -8.97
CA ILE A 54 -0.26 -4.50 -7.58
C ILE A 54 0.82 -5.21 -6.78
N VAL A 55 1.54 -4.45 -5.95
CA VAL A 55 2.60 -4.99 -5.08
C VAL A 55 2.09 -5.05 -3.66
N GLU A 56 2.30 -6.18 -2.99
CA GLU A 56 1.97 -6.35 -1.59
C GLU A 56 3.08 -5.79 -0.71
N SER A 57 2.70 -5.02 0.30
CA SER A 57 3.60 -4.41 1.26
C SER A 57 3.98 -5.40 2.35
N ASP A 58 5.27 -5.45 2.68
CA ASP A 58 5.79 -6.21 3.83
C ASP A 58 5.62 -5.48 5.17
N VAL A 59 5.08 -4.26 5.15
CA VAL A 59 4.80 -3.50 6.39
C VAL A 59 3.60 -4.12 7.09
N GLU A 60 3.82 -4.56 8.34
CA GLU A 60 2.81 -5.15 9.20
C GLU A 60 2.14 -4.10 10.09
N TRP A 61 0.95 -4.44 10.59
CA TRP A 61 0.27 -3.62 11.59
C TRP A 61 1.04 -3.73 12.91
N PRO A 62 1.39 -2.63 13.57
CA PRO A 62 2.15 -2.68 14.83
C PRO A 62 1.27 -3.25 15.96
N ASP A 63 1.92 -3.95 16.91
CA ASP A 63 1.27 -4.54 18.08
C ASP A 63 0.59 -3.52 19.02
#